data_AF-A0A0D0CZH9-F1
#
_entry.id   AF-A0A0D0CZH9-F1
#
_cell.length_a   1.000
_cell.length_b   1.000
_cell.length_c   1.000
_cell.angle_alpha   90.00
_cell.angle_beta   90.00
_cell.angle_gamma   90.00
#
_symmetry.space_group_name_H-M   'P 1'
#
loop_
_entity.id
_entity.type
_entity.pdbx_description
1 polymer ?
#
loop_
_entity_poly.entity_id
_entity_poly.type
_entity_poly.pdbx_seq_one_letter_code
_entity_poly.pdbx_strand_id
1 'polypeptide(L)'
;SQNRQLPIAIQLAIFLNCVGHYGNAILPEYVAQCAGVGTGTVHNCTNHVMVAILDQHDIFIQFPGLDSEDVARAWVYTQNRLCPEWHNGILAADGSAFRLFAKPAMHGETFFDHKSNYSLNCQASIY
;
A
#
# COMPACT_ATOMS: atom_id res chain seq x y z
N SER A 1 -12.08 -23.87 -10.70
CA SER A 1 -12.31 -25.12 -9.93
C SER A 1 -13.66 -25.00 -9.21
N GLN A 2 -14.35 -26.11 -8.91
CA GLN A 2 -15.62 -26.12 -8.17
C GLN A 2 -15.41 -26.22 -6.64
N ASN A 3 -14.34 -25.63 -6.11
CA ASN A 3 -14.16 -25.58 -4.66
C ASN A 3 -15.12 -24.54 -4.08
N ARG A 4 -15.91 -24.92 -3.06
CA ARG A 4 -16.76 -23.97 -2.34
C ARG A 4 -15.89 -22.83 -1.80
N GLN A 5 -16.17 -21.61 -2.24
CA GLN A 5 -15.57 -20.42 -1.68
C GLN A 5 -16.03 -20.24 -0.24
N LEU A 6 -15.15 -19.69 0.60
CA LEU A 6 -15.53 -19.28 1.95
C LEU A 6 -16.55 -18.14 1.89
N PRO A 7 -17.46 -18.03 2.88
CA PRO A 7 -18.32 -16.87 3.03
C PRO A 7 -17.53 -15.55 2.98
N ILE A 8 -18.09 -14.51 2.35
CA ILE A 8 -17.43 -13.20 2.16
C ILE A 8 -16.95 -12.62 3.50
N ALA A 9 -17.76 -12.72 4.56
CA ALA A 9 -17.38 -12.25 5.89
C ALA A 9 -16.10 -12.93 6.43
N ILE A 10 -15.91 -14.22 6.12
CA ILE A 10 -14.69 -14.96 6.52
C ILE A 10 -13.51 -14.52 5.67
N GLN A 11 -13.69 -14.35 4.36
CA GLN A 11 -12.63 -13.84 3.48
C GLN A 11 -12.18 -12.45 3.94
N LEU A 12 -13.13 -11.56 4.28
CA LEU A 12 -12.86 -10.22 4.79
C LEU A 12 -12.15 -10.27 6.15
N ALA A 13 -12.57 -11.13 7.07
CA ALA A 13 -11.91 -11.27 8.37
C ALA A 13 -10.45 -11.75 8.23
N ILE A 14 -10.19 -12.72 7.33
CA ILE A 14 -8.84 -13.18 7.00
C ILE A 14 -8.01 -12.03 6.41
N PHE A 15 -8.58 -11.28 5.45
CA PHE A 15 -7.91 -10.12 4.86
C PHE A 15 -7.56 -9.07 5.92
N LEU A 16 -8.51 -8.69 6.78
CA LEU A 16 -8.31 -7.71 7.85
C LEU A 16 -7.24 -8.17 8.85
N ASN A 17 -7.21 -9.46 9.16
CA ASN A 17 -6.15 -10.05 9.98
C ASN A 17 -4.78 -9.95 9.27
N CYS A 18 -4.71 -10.20 7.96
CA CYS A 18 -3.48 -10.00 7.21
C CYS A 18 -3.00 -8.53 7.22
N VAL A 19 -3.88 -7.56 6.95
CA VAL A 19 -3.49 -6.15 6.80
C VAL A 19 -3.36 -5.40 8.12
N GLY A 20 -4.06 -5.82 9.17
CA GLY A 20 -4.06 -5.18 10.49
C GLY A 20 -2.77 -5.37 11.30
N HIS A 21 -1.92 -6.31 10.88
CA HIS A 21 -0.68 -6.67 11.60
C HIS A 21 0.59 -6.18 10.87
N TYR A 22 0.57 -4.95 10.36
CA TYR A 22 1.70 -4.39 9.63
C TYR A 22 2.97 -4.31 10.51
N GLY A 23 3.99 -5.12 10.16
CA GLY A 23 5.25 -5.27 10.89
C GLY A 23 5.95 -6.59 10.52
N ASN A 24 7.22 -6.77 10.90
CA ASN A 24 8.09 -7.92 10.54
C ASN A 24 7.59 -9.33 10.97
N ALA A 25 6.34 -9.49 11.41
CA ALA A 25 5.89 -10.65 12.18
C ALA A 25 4.58 -11.31 11.70
N ILE A 26 4.21 -11.21 10.41
CA ILE A 26 3.16 -12.08 9.86
C ILE A 26 3.68 -12.94 8.72
N LEU A 27 3.84 -14.21 9.06
CA LEU A 27 3.92 -15.33 8.15
C LEU A 27 2.48 -15.74 7.78
N PRO A 28 2.12 -15.94 6.50
CA PRO A 28 0.82 -16.44 6.08
C PRO A 28 0.40 -17.73 6.80
N GLU A 29 1.38 -18.51 7.25
CA GLU A 29 1.23 -19.71 8.08
C GLU A 29 0.55 -19.41 9.42
N TYR A 30 0.84 -18.27 10.04
CA TYR A 30 0.23 -17.87 11.30
C TYR A 30 -1.26 -17.54 11.11
N VAL A 31 -1.59 -16.75 10.08
CA VAL A 31 -2.98 -16.41 9.77
C VAL A 31 -3.77 -17.66 9.36
N ALA A 32 -3.13 -18.57 8.63
CA ALA A 32 -3.70 -19.86 8.25
C ALA A 32 -4.05 -20.69 9.49
N GLN A 33 -3.14 -20.76 10.47
CA GLN A 33 -3.38 -21.45 11.75
C GLN A 33 -4.52 -20.79 12.54
N CYS A 34 -4.54 -19.46 12.65
CA CYS A 34 -5.60 -18.72 13.34
C CYS A 34 -6.98 -18.95 12.72
N ALA A 35 -7.07 -18.97 11.39
CA ALA A 35 -8.32 -19.14 10.68
C ALA A 35 -8.71 -20.62 10.45
N GLY A 36 -7.83 -21.57 10.79
CA GLY A 36 -8.07 -23.00 10.56
C GLY A 36 -8.13 -23.38 9.08
N VAL A 37 -7.35 -22.70 8.24
CA VAL A 37 -7.33 -22.88 6.77
C VAL A 37 -5.90 -23.13 6.26
N GLY A 38 -5.76 -23.52 4.99
CA GLY A 38 -4.44 -23.58 4.35
C GLY A 38 -3.91 -22.20 3.96
N THR A 39 -2.60 -22.04 3.88
CA THR A 39 -1.93 -20.79 3.43
C THR A 39 -2.39 -20.33 2.05
N GLY A 40 -2.62 -21.28 1.12
CA GLY A 40 -3.20 -20.97 -0.19
C GLY A 40 -4.60 -20.37 -0.10
N THR A 41 -5.40 -20.77 0.89
CA THR A 41 -6.73 -20.18 1.15
C THR A 41 -6.60 -18.77 1.68
N VAL A 42 -5.63 -18.49 2.56
CA VAL A 42 -5.33 -17.13 3.03
C VAL A 42 -5.01 -16.23 1.84
N HIS A 43 -4.09 -16.65 0.96
CA HIS A 43 -3.71 -15.88 -0.22
C HIS A 43 -4.90 -15.62 -1.15
N ASN A 44 -5.73 -16.65 -1.41
CA ASN A 44 -6.91 -16.50 -2.25
C ASN A 44 -7.94 -15.53 -1.64
N CYS A 45 -8.19 -15.62 -0.33
CA CYS A 45 -9.10 -14.69 0.36
C CYS A 45 -8.58 -13.25 0.29
N THR A 46 -7.29 -13.04 0.57
CA THR A 46 -6.65 -11.73 0.48
C THR A 46 -6.74 -11.15 -0.92
N ASN A 47 -6.45 -11.95 -1.95
CA ASN A 47 -6.54 -11.52 -3.34
C ASN A 47 -7.98 -11.19 -3.75
N HIS A 48 -8.97 -12.00 -3.37
CA HIS A 48 -10.37 -11.73 -3.68
C HIS A 48 -10.85 -10.42 -3.05
N VAL A 49 -10.53 -10.20 -1.77
CA VAL A 49 -10.92 -8.95 -1.08
C VAL A 49 -10.21 -7.76 -1.71
N MET A 50 -8.92 -7.86 -2.03
CA MET A 50 -8.19 -6.81 -2.74
C MET A 50 -8.79 -6.49 -4.10
N VAL A 51 -9.13 -7.50 -4.91
CA VAL A 51 -9.78 -7.30 -6.21
C VAL A 51 -11.12 -6.58 -6.04
N ALA A 52 -11.93 -6.97 -5.05
CA ALA A 52 -13.21 -6.31 -4.78
C ALA A 52 -13.03 -4.86 -4.31
N ILE A 53 -12.03 -4.57 -3.49
CA ILE A 53 -11.71 -3.18 -3.08
C ILE A 53 -11.28 -2.36 -4.28
N LEU A 54 -10.41 -2.91 -5.13
CA LEU A 54 -9.91 -2.23 -6.33
C LEU A 54 -10.99 -2.00 -7.37
N ASP A 55 -11.94 -2.93 -7.53
CA ASP A 55 -13.11 -2.76 -8.40
C ASP A 55 -13.99 -1.58 -7.97
N GLN A 56 -13.98 -1.27 -6.68
CA GLN A 56 -14.72 -0.15 -6.10
C GLN A 56 -13.84 1.09 -5.88
N HIS A 57 -12.61 1.10 -6.40
CA HIS A 57 -11.63 2.18 -6.21
C HIS A 57 -12.23 3.55 -6.53
N ASP A 58 -12.87 3.71 -7.70
CA ASP A 58 -13.35 5.03 -8.14
C ASP A 58 -14.49 5.59 -7.26
N ILE A 59 -15.14 4.73 -6.48
CA ILE A 59 -16.23 5.11 -5.57
C ILE A 59 -15.67 5.54 -4.22
N PHE A 60 -14.69 4.81 -3.68
CA PHE A 60 -14.22 4.98 -2.30
C PHE A 60 -12.84 5.63 -2.17
N ILE A 61 -12.01 5.57 -3.20
CA ILE A 61 -10.68 6.17 -3.27
C ILE A 61 -10.78 7.40 -4.16
N GLN A 62 -11.20 8.51 -3.56
CA GLN A 62 -11.31 9.79 -4.24
C GLN A 62 -10.08 10.64 -3.94
N PHE A 63 -9.43 11.12 -4.99
CA PHE A 63 -8.43 12.16 -4.86
C PHE A 63 -9.13 13.49 -4.56
N PRO A 64 -8.54 14.33 -3.68
CA PRO A 64 -9.11 15.64 -3.43
C PRO A 64 -9.12 16.46 -4.73
N GLY A 65 -10.19 17.24 -4.94
CA GLY A 65 -10.28 18.15 -6.09
C GLY A 65 -9.12 19.14 -6.09
N LEU A 66 -8.66 19.54 -7.27
CA LEU A 66 -7.51 20.46 -7.40
C LEU A 66 -7.76 21.84 -6.77
N ASP A 67 -9.02 22.22 -6.67
CA ASP A 67 -9.50 23.44 -6.03
C ASP A 67 -9.80 23.27 -4.53
N SER A 68 -9.62 22.07 -3.98
CA SER A 68 -9.86 21.81 -2.57
C SER A 68 -8.82 22.48 -1.66
N GLU A 69 -9.26 22.80 -0.44
CA GLU A 69 -8.38 23.33 0.60
C GLU A 69 -7.25 22.35 0.96
N ASP A 70 -7.52 21.04 0.88
CA ASP A 70 -6.53 19.99 1.12
C ASP A 70 -5.38 20.04 0.11
N VAL A 71 -5.69 20.18 -1.18
CA VAL A 71 -4.67 20.34 -2.23
C VAL A 71 -3.88 21.62 -2.03
N ALA A 72 -4.55 22.74 -1.72
CA ALA A 72 -3.87 24.01 -1.44
C ALA A 72 -2.88 23.88 -0.26
N ARG A 73 -3.30 23.22 0.83
CA ARG A 73 -2.43 22.95 1.99
C ARG A 73 -1.26 22.03 1.62
N ALA A 74 -1.49 20.97 0.84
CA ALA A 74 -0.45 20.06 0.38
C ALA A 74 0.59 20.79 -0.49
N TRP A 75 0.16 21.65 -1.40
CA TRP A 75 1.06 22.47 -2.21
C TRP A 75 1.87 23.47 -1.39
N VAL A 76 1.26 24.14 -0.41
CA VAL A 76 2.00 25.04 0.50
C VAL A 76 3.04 24.24 1.30
N TYR A 77 2.70 23.03 1.76
CA TYR A 77 3.65 22.18 2.47
C TYR A 77 4.82 21.77 1.58
N THR A 78 4.55 21.23 0.39
CA THR A 78 5.60 20.74 -0.53
C THR A 78 6.53 21.86 -0.98
N GLN A 79 5.99 23.04 -1.31
CA GLN A 79 6.79 24.22 -1.70
C GLN A 79 7.74 24.70 -0.60
N ASN A 80 7.29 24.69 0.66
CA ASN A 80 8.06 25.24 1.78
C ASN A 80 8.98 24.23 2.47
N ARG A 81 8.70 22.92 2.38
CA ARG A 81 9.35 21.89 3.19
C ARG A 81 10.10 20.84 2.39
N LEU A 82 9.83 20.69 1.10
CA LEU A 82 10.39 19.63 0.26
C LEU A 82 11.20 20.21 -0.90
N CYS A 83 11.95 19.35 -1.59
CA CYS A 83 12.73 19.73 -2.77
C CYS A 83 11.83 20.01 -3.99
N PRO A 84 12.33 20.76 -5.00
CA PRO A 84 11.55 21.16 -6.16
C PRO A 84 10.86 20.02 -6.92
N GLU A 85 11.47 18.84 -6.93
CA GLU A 85 10.95 17.65 -7.59
C GLU A 85 9.66 17.12 -6.95
N TRP A 86 9.39 17.51 -5.71
CA TRP A 86 8.22 17.13 -4.92
C TRP A 86 7.16 18.24 -4.87
N HIS A 87 7.42 19.38 -5.52
CA HIS A 87 6.43 20.44 -5.67
C HIS A 87 5.27 19.92 -6.53
N ASN A 88 4.06 20.38 -6.23
CA ASN A 88 2.79 19.98 -6.85
C ASN A 88 2.24 18.61 -6.47
N GLY A 89 2.94 17.81 -5.66
CA GLY A 89 2.38 16.55 -5.19
C GLY A 89 1.38 16.76 -4.06
N ILE A 90 0.29 15.98 -4.09
CA ILE A 90 -0.87 16.17 -3.20
C ILE A 90 -1.05 15.03 -2.19
N LEU A 91 -0.34 13.91 -2.38
CA LEU A 91 -0.39 12.75 -1.50
C LEU A 91 1.02 12.24 -1.25
N ALA A 92 1.37 12.01 0.01
CA ALA A 92 2.57 11.31 0.41
C ALA A 92 2.19 9.91 0.91
N ALA A 93 2.90 8.87 0.46
CA ALA A 93 2.80 7.55 1.10
C ALA A 93 3.25 7.65 2.57
N ASP A 94 2.67 6.85 3.45
CA ASP A 94 2.82 6.88 4.92
C ASP A 94 4.21 6.48 5.47
N GLY A 95 5.28 6.66 4.67
CA GLY A 95 6.63 6.19 4.96
C GLY A 95 6.90 4.77 4.44
N SER A 96 5.92 4.12 3.82
CA SER A 96 6.12 2.85 3.10
C SER A 96 6.79 3.08 1.75
N ALA A 97 8.12 3.00 1.72
CA ALA A 97 8.91 3.12 0.50
C ALA A 97 8.75 1.87 -0.41
N PHE A 98 8.67 2.09 -1.72
CA PHE A 98 8.64 1.05 -2.76
C PHE A 98 9.99 0.37 -2.84
N ARG A 99 10.03 -0.94 -2.61
CA ARG A 99 11.28 -1.68 -2.80
C ARG A 99 11.67 -1.75 -4.27
N LEU A 100 12.92 -1.42 -4.52
CA LEU A 100 13.60 -1.62 -5.79
C LEU A 100 14.18 -3.03 -5.86
N PHE A 101 14.09 -3.64 -7.04
CA PHE A 101 14.66 -4.96 -7.29
C PHE A 101 16.20 -4.96 -7.20
N ALA A 102 16.84 -3.86 -7.60
CA ALA A 102 18.29 -3.72 -7.62
C ALA A 102 18.72 -2.30 -7.24
N LYS A 103 19.99 -2.15 -6.86
CA LYS A 103 20.63 -0.87 -6.62
C LYS A 103 20.55 0.05 -7.85
N PRO A 104 20.04 1.28 -7.72
CA PRO A 104 20.10 2.27 -8.80
C PRO A 104 21.53 2.58 -9.23
N ALA A 105 21.74 2.74 -10.54
CA ALA A 105 23.05 3.10 -11.10
C ALA A 105 23.49 4.52 -10.68
N MET A 106 22.53 5.45 -10.58
CA MET A 106 22.73 6.81 -10.12
C MET A 106 22.37 6.90 -8.63
N HIS A 107 23.28 7.42 -7.81
CA HIS A 107 23.06 7.65 -6.38
C HIS A 107 22.56 6.42 -5.59
N GLY A 108 22.96 5.19 -5.99
CA GLY A 108 22.44 3.95 -5.42
C GLY A 108 22.48 3.86 -3.88
N GLU A 109 23.48 4.45 -3.24
CA GLU A 109 23.58 4.51 -1.77
C GLU A 109 22.46 5.32 -1.11
N THR A 110 21.97 6.37 -1.79
CA THR A 110 20.90 7.25 -1.28
C THR A 110 19.56 6.51 -1.16
N PHE A 111 19.41 5.40 -1.89
CA PHE A 111 18.21 4.57 -1.87
C PHE A 111 18.32 3.40 -0.89
N PHE A 112 19.45 3.22 -0.21
CA PHE A 112 19.61 2.14 0.76
C PHE A 112 19.04 2.55 2.12
N ASP A 113 17.95 1.90 2.52
CA ASP A 113 17.22 2.25 3.75
C ASP A 113 17.76 1.53 5.00
N HIS A 114 17.30 1.96 6.18
CA HIS A 114 17.67 1.35 7.47
C HIS A 114 17.23 -0.12 7.61
N LYS A 115 16.39 -0.64 6.70
CA LYS A 115 15.97 -2.04 6.63
C LYS A 115 16.82 -2.86 5.64
N SER A 116 17.94 -2.30 5.19
CA SER A 116 18.84 -2.90 4.20
C SER A 116 18.17 -3.23 2.86
N ASN A 117 17.14 -2.48 2.46
CA ASN A 117 16.55 -2.57 1.13
C ASN A 117 16.92 -1.35 0.30
N TYR A 118 16.94 -1.51 -1.02
CA TYR A 118 16.85 -0.36 -1.91
C TYR A 118 15.38 0.05 -2.02
N SER A 119 15.03 1.28 -1.66
CA SER A 119 13.63 1.72 -1.68
C SER A 119 13.46 3.19 -2.05
N LEU A 120 12.26 3.54 -2.54
CA LEU A 120 11.88 4.87 -2.99
C LEU A 120 10.59 5.33 -2.31
N ASN A 121 10.56 6.55 -1.81
CA ASN A 121 9.28 7.18 -1.49
C ASN A 121 8.57 7.54 -2.81
N CYS A 122 7.24 7.46 -2.83
CA CYS A 122 6.45 7.97 -3.94
C CYS A 122 5.56 9.13 -3.50
N GLN A 123 5.25 9.98 -4.46
CA GLN A 123 4.26 11.04 -4.34
C GLN A 123 3.41 11.02 -5.60
N ALA A 124 2.10 11.24 -5.46
CA ALA A 124 1.24 11.47 -6.61
C ALA A 124 1.23 12.97 -6.93
N SER A 125 1.62 13.31 -8.16
CA SER A 125 1.63 14.67 -8.70
C SER A 125 0.62 14.78 -9.84
N ILE A 126 -0.01 15.95 -9.95
CA ILE A 126 -0.96 16.26 -11.02
C ILE A 126 -0.28 17.28 -11.94
N TYR A 127 -0.27 16.99 -13.24
CA TYR A 127 0.24 17.86 -14.31
C TYR A 127 -0.92 18.36 -15.17
#